data_AF-A0AAN8R741-F1
#
_entry.id   AF-A0AAN8R741-F1
#
_cell.length_a   1.000
_cell.length_b   1.000
_cell.length_c   1.000
_cell.angle_alpha   90.00
_cell.angle_beta   90.00
_cell.angle_gamma   90.00
#
_symmetry.space_group_name_H-M   'P 1'
#
loop_
_entity.id
_entity.type
_entity.pdbx_description
1 polymer ?
#
loop_
_entity_poly.entity_id
_entity_poly.type
_entity_poly.pdbx_seq_one_letter_code
_entity_poly.pdbx_strand_id
1 'polypeptide(L)'
;MYDAVHVVAVAVQQSQQITVSSLQCNRHKPWRFGNRFMALIKEAHWDGLTGRITFNRTNGLRTDFDLDVISLKEDGLEKIGTWDPPSGLNMTDHQKGKTSNVTDSLANRSLVVSTIW
;
A
#
# COMPACT_ATOMS: atom_id res chain seq x y z
N MET A 1 11.77 4.19 -2.26
CA MET A 1 12.98 4.86 -1.73
C MET A 1 12.63 6.16 -1.03
N TYR A 2 11.92 7.10 -1.68
CA TYR A 2 11.50 8.39 -1.11
C TYR A 2 10.84 8.25 0.28
N ASP A 3 9.79 7.43 0.39
CA ASP A 3 9.06 7.24 1.65
C ASP A 3 9.94 6.67 2.77
N ALA A 4 10.84 5.75 2.45
CA ALA A 4 11.74 5.13 3.44
C ALA A 4 12.68 6.16 4.08
N VAL A 5 13.20 7.11 3.28
CA VAL A 5 14.04 8.21 3.79
C VAL A 5 13.25 9.07 4.77
N HIS A 6 12.00 9.40 4.45
CA HIS A 6 11.15 10.22 5.30
C HIS A 6 10.76 9.52 6.60
N VAL A 7 10.44 8.23 6.55
CA VAL A 7 10.18 7.42 7.76
C VAL A 7 11.39 7.46 8.71
N VAL A 8 12.60 7.28 8.19
CA VAL A 8 13.82 7.36 9.01
C VAL A 8 14.05 8.79 9.52
N ALA A 9 13.81 9.81 8.68
CA ALA A 9 13.96 11.20 9.08
C ALA A 9 13.02 11.58 10.24
N VAL A 10 11.76 11.13 10.20
CA VAL A 10 10.79 11.30 11.30
C VAL A 10 11.34 10.66 12.59
N ALA A 11 11.84 9.43 12.52
CA ALA A 11 12.43 8.76 13.68
C ALA A 11 13.67 9.49 14.23
N VAL A 12 14.53 10.06 13.36
CA VAL A 12 15.67 10.90 13.78
C VAL A 12 15.19 12.17 14.47
N GLN A 13 14.19 12.86 13.91
CA GLN A 13 13.64 14.09 14.49
C GLN A 13 13.00 13.86 15.86
N GLN A 14 12.35 12.72 16.05
CA GLN A 14 11.75 12.32 17.33
C GLN A 14 12.78 11.78 18.33
N SER A 15 13.98 11.44 17.87
CA SER A 15 15.04 10.95 18.76
C SER A 15 15.62 12.09 19.60
N GLN A 16 15.69 11.87 20.91
CA GLN A 16 16.57 12.65 21.79
C GLN A 16 18.04 12.38 21.41
N GLN A 17 19.00 13.13 21.98
CA GLN A 17 20.44 12.93 21.73
C GLN A 17 20.82 11.44 21.62
N ILE A 18 21.29 11.06 20.43
CA ILE A 18 21.86 9.75 20.10
C ILE A 18 23.33 9.94 19.75
N THR A 19 24.18 8.98 20.11
CA THR A 19 25.57 8.98 19.66
C THR A 19 25.74 8.02 18.50
N VAL A 20 26.35 8.49 17.41
CA VAL A 20 26.75 7.63 16.30
C VAL A 20 28.01 6.87 16.70
N SER A 21 28.11 5.60 16.34
CA SER A 21 29.29 4.77 16.64
C SER A 21 29.53 3.79 15.50
N SER A 22 30.79 3.69 15.06
CA SER A 22 31.20 2.61 14.17
C SER A 22 31.30 1.30 14.96
N LEU A 23 30.76 0.22 14.39
CA LEU A 23 30.70 -1.10 15.01
C LEU A 23 31.53 -2.11 14.22
N GLN A 24 31.98 -3.16 14.88
CA GLN A 24 32.70 -4.27 14.26
C GLN A 24 31.83 -5.53 14.29
N CYS A 25 31.59 -6.15 13.13
CA CYS A 25 30.72 -7.32 13.01
C CYS A 25 31.23 -8.53 13.82
N ASN A 26 32.55 -8.69 13.97
CA ASN A 26 33.18 -9.79 14.72
C ASN A 26 33.08 -9.66 16.25
N ARG A 27 32.77 -8.46 16.78
CA ARG A 27 32.69 -8.22 18.23
C ARG A 27 31.26 -8.34 18.78
N HIS A 28 30.28 -8.57 17.90
CA HIS A 28 28.85 -8.70 18.25
C HIS A 28 28.32 -7.62 19.22
N LYS A 29 28.93 -6.43 19.24
CA LYS A 29 28.52 -5.34 20.13
C LYS A 29 27.46 -4.50 19.42
N PRO A 30 26.19 -4.52 19.86
CA PRO A 30 25.14 -3.74 19.23
C PRO A 30 25.30 -2.25 19.53
N TRP A 31 24.66 -1.42 18.71
CA TRP A 31 24.54 -0.01 18.98
C TRP A 31 23.65 0.21 20.21
N ARG A 32 24.15 0.95 21.21
CA ARG A 32 23.47 1.20 22.49
C ARG A 32 22.04 1.71 22.31
N PHE A 33 21.81 2.57 21.32
CA PHE A 33 20.50 3.19 21.08
C PHE A 33 19.65 2.44 20.05
N GLY A 34 20.14 1.34 19.47
CA GLY A 34 19.49 0.63 18.37
C GLY A 34 18.05 0.22 18.68
N ASN A 35 17.80 -0.40 19.84
CA ASN A 35 16.45 -0.83 20.22
C ASN A 35 15.49 0.35 20.38
N ARG A 36 15.94 1.45 21.00
CA ARG A 36 15.13 2.66 21.19
C ARG A 36 14.84 3.34 19.85
N PHE A 37 15.85 3.45 18.99
CA PHE A 37 15.70 4.04 17.66
C PHE A 37 14.78 3.20 16.77
N MET A 38 14.87 1.87 16.87
CA MET A 38 13.96 0.97 16.16
C MET A 38 12.51 1.13 16.64
N ALA A 39 12.27 1.38 17.93
CA ALA A 39 10.93 1.69 18.42
C ALA A 39 10.39 2.98 17.79
N LEU A 40 11.22 4.03 17.66
CA LEU A 40 10.82 5.27 16.97
C LEU A 40 10.48 5.04 15.49
N ILE A 41 11.23 4.18 14.79
CA ILE A 41 10.87 3.80 13.41
C ILE A 41 9.51 3.12 13.36
N LYS A 42 9.23 2.18 14.29
CA LYS A 42 7.94 1.48 14.37
C LYS A 42 6.78 2.40 14.77
N GLU A 43 7.05 3.50 15.46
CA GLU A 43 6.08 4.51 15.87
C GLU A 43 5.97 5.68 14.87
N ALA A 44 6.81 5.69 13.83
CA ALA A 44 6.77 6.73 12.81
C ALA A 44 5.44 6.67 12.03
N HIS A 45 4.83 7.83 11.86
CA HIS A 45 3.66 8.03 11.01
C HIS A 45 4.08 8.98 9.89
N TRP A 46 3.81 8.59 8.64
CA TRP A 46 4.17 9.38 7.47
C TRP A 46 3.13 9.21 6.37
N ASP A 47 2.63 10.32 5.84
CA ASP A 47 1.76 10.31 4.66
C ASP A 47 2.64 10.59 3.44
N GLY A 48 3.01 9.51 2.74
CA GLY A 48 3.99 9.53 1.66
C GLY A 48 3.38 9.35 0.27
N LEU A 49 4.25 9.04 -0.70
CA LEU A 49 3.84 8.75 -2.08
C LEU A 49 2.96 7.51 -2.18
N THR A 50 3.15 6.56 -1.26
CA THR A 50 2.35 5.33 -1.16
C THR A 50 1.18 5.46 -0.18
N GLY A 51 0.74 6.69 0.11
CA GLY A 51 -0.32 6.98 1.08
C GLY A 51 0.17 6.87 2.53
N ARG A 52 -0.76 6.52 3.43
CA ARG A 52 -0.49 6.42 4.87
C ARG A 52 0.47 5.27 5.16
N ILE A 53 1.56 5.57 5.87
CA ILE A 53 2.55 4.60 6.33
C ILE A 53 2.49 4.51 7.86
N THR A 54 2.08 3.33 8.33
CA THR A 54 2.08 2.93 9.73
C THR A 54 2.67 1.53 9.84
N PHE A 55 3.32 1.24 10.97
CA PHE A 55 3.89 -0.07 11.25
C PHE A 55 3.18 -0.72 12.43
N ASN A 56 3.03 -2.03 12.36
CA ASN A 56 2.63 -2.81 13.52
C ASN A 56 3.72 -2.71 14.59
N ARG A 57 3.36 -2.21 15.78
CA ARG A 57 4.31 -1.92 16.86
C ARG A 57 5.09 -3.16 17.34
N THR A 58 4.49 -4.35 17.23
CA THR A 58 5.12 -5.60 17.68
C THR A 58 6.17 -6.06 16.68
N ASN A 59 5.78 -6.32 15.43
CA ASN A 59 6.67 -6.94 14.43
C ASN A 59 7.38 -5.94 13.49
N GLY A 60 6.96 -4.67 13.46
CA GLY A 60 7.53 -3.63 12.60
C GLY A 60 7.15 -3.72 11.13
N LEU A 61 6.12 -4.50 10.78
CA LEU A 61 5.65 -4.67 9.41
C LEU A 61 4.56 -3.66 9.07
N ARG A 62 4.56 -3.16 7.83
CA ARG A 62 3.45 -2.36 7.28
C ARG A 62 2.36 -3.33 6.79
N THR A 63 1.33 -3.52 7.60
CA THR A 63 0.19 -4.40 7.28
C THR A 63 -1.12 -3.64 7.06
N ASP A 64 -1.12 -2.33 7.32
CA ASP A 64 -2.23 -1.41 7.07
C ASP A 64 -1.83 -0.51 5.89
N PHE A 65 -2.45 -0.73 4.74
CA PHE A 65 -2.18 -0.01 3.50
C PHE A 65 -3.35 -0.16 2.53
N ASP A 66 -3.53 0.86 1.68
CA ASP A 66 -4.53 0.86 0.64
C ASP A 66 -3.90 0.46 -0.71
N LEU A 67 -4.67 -0.22 -1.55
CA LEU A 67 -4.31 -0.58 -2.92
C LEU A 67 -5.32 0.03 -3.89
N ASP A 68 -4.80 0.57 -4.98
CA ASP A 68 -5.62 1.02 -6.10
C ASP A 68 -5.82 -0.13 -7.09
N VAL A 69 -7.09 -0.39 -7.46
CA VAL A 69 -7.43 -1.37 -8.48
C VAL A 69 -7.51 -0.67 -9.82
N ILE A 70 -6.66 -1.09 -10.76
CA ILE A 70 -6.50 -0.43 -12.06
C ILE A 70 -6.94 -1.40 -13.16
N SER A 71 -7.67 -0.89 -14.15
CA SER A 71 -8.10 -1.62 -15.34
C SER A 71 -7.54 -0.94 -16.59
N LEU A 72 -7.14 -1.73 -17.58
CA LEU A 72 -6.80 -1.25 -18.91
C LEU A 72 -8.08 -1.15 -19.75
N LYS A 73 -8.37 0.07 -20.22
CA LYS A 73 -9.44 0.38 -21.17
C LYS A 73 -8.85 0.86 -22.50
N GLU A 74 -9.69 1.08 -23.50
CA GLU A 74 -9.28 1.61 -24.81
C GLU A 74 -8.56 2.96 -24.68
N ASP A 75 -9.04 3.84 -23.78
CA ASP A 75 -8.45 5.16 -23.52
C ASP A 75 -7.23 5.12 -22.59
N GLY A 76 -6.85 3.95 -22.07
CA GLY A 76 -5.70 3.75 -21.19
C GLY A 76 -6.04 3.16 -19.81
N LEU A 77 -5.13 3.35 -18.85
CA LEU A 77 -5.28 2.82 -17.49
C LEU A 77 -6.22 3.70 -16.66
N GLU A 78 -7.23 3.09 -16.06
CA GLU A 78 -8.20 3.77 -15.20
C GLU A 78 -8.28 3.07 -13.84
N LYS A 79 -8.30 3.85 -12.75
CA LYS A 79 -8.60 3.36 -11.42
C LYS A 79 -10.09 3.02 -11.33
N ILE A 80 -10.40 1.76 -11.06
CA ILE A 80 -11.76 1.21 -11.01
C ILE A 80 -12.22 0.84 -9.59
N GLY A 81 -11.35 0.98 -8.59
CA GLY A 81 -11.67 0.66 -7.21
C GLY A 81 -10.49 0.86 -6.27
N THR A 82 -10.74 0.57 -5.01
CA THR A 82 -9.76 0.54 -3.92
C THR A 82 -9.89 -0.78 -3.17
N TRP A 83 -8.82 -1.21 -2.54
CA TRP A 83 -8.81 -2.35 -1.63
C TRP A 83 -8.00 -2.01 -0.40
N ASP A 84 -8.49 -2.40 0.77
CA ASP A 84 -7.77 -2.30 2.02
C ASP A 84 -7.99 -3.56 2.87
N PRO A 85 -7.05 -3.93 3.76
CA PRO A 85 -7.16 -5.14 4.58
C PRO A 85 -8.46 -5.27 5.39
N PRO A 86 -9.01 -4.21 6.03
CA PRO A 86 -10.24 -4.34 6.80
C PRO A 86 -11.51 -4.38 5.95
N SER A 87 -11.58 -3.65 4.84
CA SER A 87 -12.83 -3.50 4.05
C SER A 87 -12.88 -4.40 2.82
N GLY A 88 -11.74 -4.94 2.38
CA GLY A 88 -11.65 -5.72 1.16
C GLY A 88 -11.81 -4.85 -0.09
N LEU A 89 -12.34 -5.44 -1.17
CA LEU A 89 -12.47 -4.76 -2.46
C LEU A 89 -13.68 -3.83 -2.49
N ASN A 90 -13.46 -2.57 -2.85
CA ASN A 90 -14.50 -1.58 -3.11
C ASN A 90 -14.37 -1.03 -4.55
N MET A 91 -15.32 -1.39 -5.41
CA MET A 91 -15.35 -0.97 -6.81
C MET A 91 -16.11 0.35 -6.96
N THR A 92 -15.53 1.31 -7.68
CA THR A 92 -16.21 2.58 -8.00
C THR A 92 -17.40 2.36 -8.94
N ASP A 93 -18.47 3.13 -8.74
CA ASP A 93 -19.80 2.95 -9.36
C ASP A 93 -19.80 2.97 -10.91
N HIS A 94 -18.76 3.53 -11.55
CA HIS A 94 -18.58 3.48 -13.00
C HIS A 94 -18.56 2.03 -13.58
N GLN A 95 -18.32 1.02 -12.74
CA GLN A 95 -18.39 -0.41 -13.11
C GLN A 95 -19.70 -1.08 -12.69
N LYS A 96 -20.40 -0.58 -11.66
CA LYS A 96 -21.72 -1.10 -11.23
C LYS A 96 -22.80 -0.89 -12.30
N GLY A 97 -22.58 0.02 -13.26
CA GLY A 97 -23.40 0.17 -14.46
C GLY A 97 -23.26 -0.94 -15.51
N LYS A 98 -22.33 -1.90 -15.35
CA LYS A 98 -22.11 -2.97 -16.36
C LYS A 98 -22.48 -4.39 -15.91
N THR A 99 -22.79 -4.60 -14.64
CA THR A 99 -23.32 -5.87 -14.15
C THR A 99 -24.72 -5.67 -13.61
N SER A 100 -25.71 -6.20 -14.35
CA SER A 100 -27.12 -6.38 -13.99
C SER A 100 -28.08 -5.18 -13.98
N ASN A 101 -28.09 -4.37 -15.04
CA ASN A 101 -29.40 -3.95 -15.59
C ASN A 101 -29.72 -4.93 -16.73
N VAL A 102 -30.51 -5.97 -16.45
CA VAL A 102 -31.04 -6.93 -17.44
C VAL A 102 -32.15 -6.27 -18.29
N THR A 103 -31.84 -5.07 -18.76
CA THR A 103 -32.58 -4.26 -19.74
C THR A 103 -31.61 -3.60 -20.73
N ASP A 104 -30.32 -3.97 -20.69
CA ASP A 104 -29.35 -3.61 -21.73
C ASP A 104 -29.79 -4.28 -23.04
N SER A 105 -30.52 -3.52 -23.83
CA SER A 105 -31.05 -3.89 -25.13
C SER A 105 -30.02 -4.66 -25.96
N LEU A 106 -30.44 -5.80 -26.51
CA LEU A 106 -29.67 -6.56 -27.51
C LEU A 106 -29.61 -5.83 -28.87
N ALA A 107 -30.28 -4.67 -29.00
CA ALA A 107 -30.14 -3.84 -30.18
C ALA A 107 -28.67 -3.44 -30.37
N ASN A 108 -28.17 -3.62 -31.59
CA ASN A 108 -26.80 -3.32 -32.00
C ASN A 108 -25.71 -4.12 -31.24
N ARG A 109 -26.01 -5.36 -30.84
CA ARG A 109 -25.01 -6.31 -30.33
C ARG A 109 -24.90 -7.52 -31.25
N SER A 110 -23.67 -7.87 -31.65
CA SER A 110 -23.39 -9.13 -32.36
C SER A 110 -23.07 -10.23 -31.35
N LEU A 111 -23.81 -11.33 -31.41
CA LEU A 111 -23.53 -12.53 -30.62
C LEU A 111 -22.72 -13.51 -31.47
N VAL A 112 -21.63 -14.03 -30.92
CA VAL A 112 -20.88 -15.14 -31.53
C VAL A 112 -21.53 -16.44 -31.07
N VAL A 113 -22.14 -17.16 -32.00
CA VAL A 113 -22.82 -18.44 -31.72
C VAL A 113 -21.93 -19.58 -32.20
N SER A 114 -21.59 -20.49 -31.28
CA SER A 114 -20.90 -21.74 -31.59
C SER A 114 -21.79 -22.92 -31.22
N THR A 115 -21.83 -23.92 -32.09
CA THR A 115 -22.41 -25.24 -31.81
C THR A 115 -21.30 -26.26 -31.64
N ILE A 116 -21.54 -27.26 -30.80
CA ILE A 116 -20.65 -28.41 -30.63
C ILE A 116 -21.21 -29.54 -31.50
N TRP A 117 -20.36 -30.20 -32.30
CA TRP A 117 -20.71 -31.37 -33.12
C TRP A 117 -20.22 -32.65 -32.46
#